data_AF-A0A956GK25-F1
#
_entry.id   AF-A0A956GK25-F1
#
_cell.length_a   1.000
_cell.length_b   1.000
_cell.length_c   1.000
_cell.angle_alpha   90.00
_cell.angle_beta   90.00
_cell.angle_gamma   90.00
#
_symmetry.space_group_name_H-M   'P 1'
#
loop_
_entity.id
_entity.type
_entity.pdbx_description
1 polymer ?
#
loop_
_entity_poly.entity_id
_entity_poly.type
_entity_poly.pdbx_seq_one_letter_code
_entity_poly.pdbx_strand_id
1 'polypeptide(L)'
;MAPLNDRDCLGAITDTMGSLARDRDPALVALAQEHPTRARLVRWIRSLPQRDDLGVPCDGPKVEACEPPQRLRIAPADPNCFERAAIYVGVAELIDPAPERQLATVDTPAGRHTLPIENGEPVVLDPAFQRNALRAAVFQLATRNGAARVALTPAQAVDWVASLAIEPAVRFQDGPLRVRRGHRALCQVLAGQPVGRHQVRDVVFVLALAEREARAFGRPGRCIVETTARAVDRLDLVAARPRNAAELRLGRVRVRPNVPVLSALARVGGRLGYQVGLAALREKVAGLGLLGPVLSTLEHELNREGMSMGPLASPPPMRGTLAAVTPQAIAGRWLARKL
;
A
#
# COMPACT_ATOMS: atom_id res chain seq x y z
N MET A 1 8.84 -30.08 -2.73
CA MET A 1 7.58 -29.32 -2.51
C MET A 1 6.92 -29.05 -3.84
N ALA A 2 5.59 -28.97 -3.89
CA ALA A 2 4.91 -28.71 -5.16
C ALA A 2 5.14 -27.25 -5.63
N PRO A 3 5.39 -27.03 -6.93
CA PRO A 3 5.50 -25.68 -7.49
C PRO A 3 4.14 -24.96 -7.47
N LEU A 4 4.17 -23.63 -7.54
CA LEU A 4 2.96 -22.80 -7.43
C LEU A 4 2.05 -22.93 -8.67
N ASN A 5 2.64 -23.08 -9.85
CA ASN A 5 1.98 -23.36 -11.12
C ASN A 5 2.84 -24.30 -11.98
N ASP A 6 2.45 -24.52 -13.24
CA ASP A 6 3.21 -25.28 -14.24
C ASP A 6 3.78 -26.59 -13.68
N ARG A 7 2.89 -27.38 -13.05
CA ARG A 7 3.27 -28.43 -12.10
C ARG A 7 4.20 -29.49 -12.69
N ASP A 8 3.99 -29.85 -13.94
CA ASP A 8 4.79 -30.87 -14.61
C ASP A 8 6.22 -30.35 -14.88
N CYS A 9 6.32 -29.18 -15.51
CA CYS A 9 7.59 -28.52 -15.81
C CYS A 9 8.39 -28.16 -14.55
N LEU A 10 7.79 -27.39 -13.63
CA LEU A 10 8.48 -26.92 -12.43
C LEU A 10 8.68 -28.04 -11.40
N GLY A 11 7.81 -29.06 -11.41
CA GLY A 11 7.97 -30.27 -10.61
C GLY A 11 9.22 -31.04 -11.02
N ALA A 12 9.40 -31.27 -12.32
CA ALA A 12 10.58 -31.96 -12.85
C ALA A 12 11.91 -31.26 -12.45
N ILE A 13 11.95 -29.92 -12.44
CA ILE A 13 13.12 -29.16 -11.97
C ILE A 13 13.31 -29.36 -10.47
N THR A 14 12.23 -29.22 -9.69
CA THR A 14 12.28 -29.32 -8.23
C THR A 14 12.78 -30.69 -7.80
N ASP A 15 12.34 -31.74 -8.49
CA ASP A 15 12.78 -33.12 -8.23
C ASP A 15 14.24 -33.34 -8.65
N THR A 16 14.64 -32.79 -9.80
CA THR A 16 16.04 -32.82 -10.26
C THR A 16 16.96 -32.12 -9.26
N MET A 17 16.68 -30.87 -8.92
CA MET A 17 17.51 -30.08 -7.99
C MET A 17 17.48 -30.65 -6.58
N GLY A 18 16.33 -31.16 -6.13
CA GLY A 18 16.20 -31.81 -4.84
C GLY A 18 17.00 -33.11 -4.76
N SER A 19 17.07 -33.88 -5.85
CA SER A 19 17.91 -35.08 -5.92
C SER A 19 19.40 -34.70 -5.88
N LEU A 20 19.83 -33.75 -6.71
CA LEU A 20 21.21 -33.26 -6.69
C LEU A 20 21.64 -32.70 -5.32
N ALA A 21 20.75 -31.98 -4.63
CA ALA A 21 21.03 -31.49 -3.28
C ALA A 21 21.14 -32.64 -2.26
N ARG A 22 20.22 -33.62 -2.29
CA ARG A 22 20.29 -34.80 -1.40
C ARG A 22 21.54 -35.63 -1.62
N ASP A 23 21.90 -35.84 -2.89
CA ASP A 23 23.08 -36.61 -3.30
C ASP A 23 24.38 -35.81 -3.16
N ARG A 24 24.29 -34.54 -2.73
CA ARG A 24 25.41 -33.62 -2.52
C ARG A 24 26.28 -33.48 -3.77
N ASP A 25 25.63 -33.23 -4.90
CA ASP A 25 26.29 -32.96 -6.18
C ASP A 25 27.50 -32.02 -6.01
N PRO A 26 28.69 -32.39 -6.51
CA PRO A 26 29.91 -31.62 -6.27
C PRO A 26 29.83 -30.15 -6.69
N ALA A 27 29.11 -29.85 -7.79
CA ALA A 27 28.98 -28.47 -8.26
C ALA A 27 28.08 -27.65 -7.33
N LEU A 28 26.97 -28.22 -6.85
CA LEU A 28 26.12 -27.54 -5.87
C LEU A 28 26.81 -27.36 -4.52
N VAL A 29 27.56 -28.36 -4.06
CA VAL A 29 28.34 -28.28 -2.82
C VAL A 29 29.41 -27.19 -2.92
N ALA A 30 30.13 -27.11 -4.04
CA ALA A 30 31.12 -26.06 -4.27
C ALA A 30 30.49 -24.66 -4.20
N LEU A 31 29.34 -24.46 -4.86
CA LEU A 31 28.61 -23.19 -4.80
C LEU A 31 28.12 -22.86 -3.38
N ALA A 32 27.63 -23.85 -2.62
CA ALA A 32 27.19 -23.65 -1.24
C ALA A 32 28.37 -23.24 -0.33
N GLN A 33 29.56 -23.81 -0.55
CA GLN A 33 30.78 -23.45 0.19
C GLN A 33 31.27 -22.04 -0.17
N GLU A 34 31.25 -21.66 -1.45
CA GLU A 34 31.68 -20.33 -1.91
C GLU A 34 30.69 -19.23 -1.48
N HIS A 35 29.41 -19.58 -1.39
CA HIS A 35 28.31 -18.67 -1.07
C HIS A 35 27.51 -19.17 0.14
N PRO A 36 28.10 -19.19 1.35
CA PRO A 36 27.55 -19.89 2.52
C PRO A 36 26.32 -19.21 3.14
N THR A 37 25.80 -18.15 2.53
CA THR A 37 24.59 -17.49 2.98
C THR A 37 23.69 -17.17 1.81
N ARG A 38 22.37 -17.20 2.04
CA ARG A 38 21.36 -16.80 1.06
C ARG A 38 21.67 -15.44 0.42
N ALA A 39 22.07 -14.47 1.23
CA ALA A 39 22.38 -13.13 0.74
C ALA A 39 23.58 -13.10 -0.22
N ARG A 40 24.60 -13.93 0.04
CA ARG A 40 25.75 -14.09 -0.88
C ARG A 40 25.35 -14.82 -2.15
N LEU A 41 24.58 -15.92 -2.04
CA LEU A 41 24.07 -16.67 -3.18
C LEU A 41 23.24 -15.79 -4.13
N VAL A 42 22.26 -15.06 -3.60
CA VAL A 42 21.43 -14.13 -4.39
C VAL A 42 22.26 -13.06 -5.08
N ARG A 43 23.25 -12.49 -4.38
CA ARG A 43 24.14 -11.47 -4.95
C ARG A 43 24.98 -12.04 -6.09
N TRP A 44 25.54 -13.23 -5.91
CA TRP A 44 26.31 -13.91 -6.94
C TRP A 44 25.46 -14.24 -8.16
N ILE A 45 24.29 -14.87 -7.98
CA ILE A 45 23.39 -15.17 -9.09
C ILE A 45 23.08 -13.89 -9.88
N ARG A 46 22.68 -12.81 -9.20
CA ARG A 46 22.40 -11.50 -9.84
C ARG A 46 23.59 -10.90 -10.60
N SER A 47 24.81 -11.27 -10.26
CA SER A 47 26.03 -10.75 -10.92
C SER A 47 26.36 -11.48 -12.22
N LEU A 48 25.81 -12.67 -12.44
CA LEU A 48 26.06 -13.45 -13.65
C LEU A 48 25.40 -12.78 -14.86
N PRO A 49 26.01 -12.84 -16.06
CA PRO A 49 25.33 -12.52 -17.31
C PRO A 49 24.16 -13.46 -17.55
N GLN A 50 23.20 -13.04 -18.38
CA GLN A 50 22.05 -13.86 -18.76
C GLN A 50 22.12 -14.21 -20.24
N ARG A 51 22.00 -15.50 -20.56
CA ARG A 51 21.78 -15.99 -21.93
C ARG A 51 20.45 -16.71 -21.99
N ASP A 52 19.46 -16.09 -22.61
CA ASP A 52 18.11 -16.67 -22.71
C ASP A 52 18.11 -17.99 -23.50
N ASP A 53 17.13 -18.84 -23.21
CA ASP A 53 16.89 -20.06 -23.99
C ASP A 53 15.99 -19.74 -25.18
N LEU A 54 16.54 -19.86 -26.39
CA LEU A 54 15.83 -19.61 -27.64
C LEU A 54 15.15 -20.88 -28.19
N GLY A 55 15.11 -21.96 -27.40
CA GLY A 55 14.51 -23.23 -27.81
C GLY A 55 15.38 -24.04 -28.79
N VAL A 56 16.68 -23.74 -28.86
CA VAL A 56 17.62 -24.47 -29.71
C VAL A 56 17.77 -25.91 -29.18
N PRO A 57 17.48 -26.95 -29.98
CA PRO A 57 17.46 -28.34 -29.49
C PRO A 57 18.80 -28.82 -28.90
N CYS A 58 19.92 -28.38 -29.48
CA CYS A 58 21.26 -28.81 -29.06
C CYS A 58 21.90 -27.88 -28.01
N ASP A 59 21.15 -26.94 -27.44
CA ASP A 59 21.67 -25.98 -26.46
C ASP A 59 21.60 -26.54 -25.03
N GLY A 60 22.36 -27.61 -24.78
CA GLY A 60 22.48 -28.24 -23.47
C GLY A 60 21.30 -29.14 -23.07
N PRO A 61 21.35 -29.73 -21.86
CA PRO A 61 20.29 -30.59 -21.34
C PRO A 61 18.97 -29.83 -21.19
N LYS A 62 17.86 -30.50 -21.54
CA LYS A 62 16.51 -29.95 -21.57
C LYS A 62 15.59 -30.68 -20.59
N VAL A 63 14.66 -29.94 -20.01
CA VAL A 63 13.54 -30.48 -19.23
C VAL A 63 12.35 -30.64 -20.18
N GLU A 64 12.15 -31.86 -20.65
CA GLU A 64 11.10 -32.21 -21.64
C GLU A 64 9.68 -32.07 -21.10
N ALA A 65 9.50 -32.07 -19.77
CA ALA A 65 8.21 -31.82 -19.14
C ALA A 65 7.72 -30.36 -19.29
N CYS A 66 8.55 -29.47 -19.83
CA CYS A 66 8.21 -28.07 -20.09
C CYS A 66 7.73 -27.86 -21.52
N GLU A 67 6.80 -26.92 -21.72
CA GLU A 67 6.31 -26.54 -23.05
C GLU A 67 6.57 -25.04 -23.34
N PRO A 68 7.54 -24.71 -24.23
CA PRO A 68 8.50 -25.62 -24.88
C PRO A 68 9.57 -26.14 -23.90
N PRO A 69 10.31 -27.22 -24.23
CA PRO A 69 11.38 -27.76 -23.39
C PRO A 69 12.39 -26.69 -22.98
N GLN A 70 12.74 -26.66 -21.70
CA GLN A 70 13.60 -25.62 -21.12
C GLN A 70 14.99 -26.13 -20.81
N ARG A 71 16.02 -25.35 -21.14
CA ARG A 71 17.42 -25.66 -20.82
C ARG A 71 17.67 -25.60 -19.31
N LEU A 72 18.34 -26.63 -18.78
CA LEU A 72 18.73 -26.74 -17.38
C LEU A 72 20.18 -27.21 -17.24
N ARG A 73 21.15 -26.29 -17.34
CA ARG A 73 22.54 -26.56 -16.99
C ARG A 73 22.77 -26.35 -15.49
N ILE A 74 23.66 -27.14 -14.90
CA ILE A 74 24.08 -26.97 -13.50
C ILE A 74 25.26 -25.99 -13.47
N ALA A 75 25.14 -24.94 -12.65
CA ALA A 75 26.16 -23.91 -12.45
C ALA A 75 26.75 -23.26 -13.73
N PRO A 76 25.96 -22.92 -14.77
CA PRO A 76 26.48 -22.22 -15.94
C PRO A 76 26.94 -20.80 -15.56
N ALA A 77 27.94 -20.28 -16.29
CA ALA A 77 28.40 -18.90 -16.14
C ALA A 77 27.39 -17.85 -16.63
N ASP A 78 26.41 -18.26 -17.44
CA ASP A 78 25.44 -17.41 -18.13
C ASP A 78 23.99 -17.92 -18.01
N PRO A 79 23.45 -18.13 -16.79
CA PRO A 79 22.15 -18.77 -16.61
C PRO A 79 21.00 -17.91 -17.13
N ASN A 80 20.03 -18.54 -17.78
CA ASN A 80 18.71 -17.94 -18.03
C ASN A 80 17.90 -17.82 -16.72
N CYS A 81 16.71 -17.19 -16.76
CA CYS A 81 15.87 -17.05 -15.55
C CYS A 81 15.48 -18.39 -14.90
N PHE A 82 15.28 -19.43 -15.71
CA PHE A 82 14.93 -20.78 -15.28
C PHE A 82 16.08 -21.47 -14.53
N GLU A 83 17.29 -21.43 -15.10
CA GLU A 83 18.53 -21.93 -14.51
C GLU A 83 18.86 -21.16 -13.22
N ARG A 84 18.68 -19.83 -13.19
CA ARG A 84 18.86 -19.02 -11.96
C ARG A 84 17.97 -19.51 -10.82
N ALA A 85 16.69 -19.76 -11.11
CA ALA A 85 15.74 -20.24 -10.12
C ALA A 85 16.10 -21.65 -9.62
N ALA A 86 16.50 -22.55 -10.53
CA ALA A 86 16.94 -23.89 -10.20
C ALA A 86 18.20 -23.91 -9.33
N ILE A 87 19.23 -23.16 -9.72
CA ILE A 87 20.47 -23.01 -8.94
C ILE A 87 20.17 -22.49 -7.54
N TYR A 88 19.32 -21.47 -7.42
CA TYR A 88 18.92 -20.95 -6.12
C TYR A 88 18.30 -22.04 -5.24
N VAL A 89 17.29 -22.75 -5.73
CA VAL A 89 16.59 -23.77 -4.93
C VAL A 89 17.55 -24.88 -4.49
N GLY A 90 18.37 -25.41 -5.41
CA GLY A 90 19.31 -26.49 -5.08
C GLY A 90 20.41 -26.07 -4.10
N VAL A 91 21.03 -24.90 -4.31
CA VAL A 91 22.12 -24.43 -3.44
C VAL A 91 21.58 -23.92 -2.10
N ALA A 92 20.45 -23.21 -2.09
CA ALA A 92 19.85 -22.73 -0.85
C ALA A 92 19.40 -23.87 0.07
N GLU A 93 18.98 -25.00 -0.50
CA GLU A 93 18.67 -26.21 0.26
C GLU A 93 19.89 -26.78 1.00
N LEU A 94 21.07 -26.71 0.38
CA LEU A 94 22.34 -27.10 1.01
C LEU A 94 22.82 -26.12 2.07
N ILE A 95 22.51 -24.82 1.91
CA ILE A 95 22.89 -23.77 2.86
C ILE A 95 22.02 -23.82 4.13
N ASP A 96 20.70 -23.90 3.94
CA ASP A 96 19.72 -23.90 5.02
C ASP A 96 18.43 -24.58 4.54
N PRO A 97 18.10 -25.80 4.99
CA PRO A 97 16.91 -26.53 4.56
C PRO A 97 15.63 -26.09 5.29
N ALA A 98 15.69 -25.17 6.26
CA ALA A 98 14.51 -24.80 7.04
C ALA A 98 13.43 -24.01 6.26
N PRO A 99 13.77 -23.09 5.33
CA PRO A 99 12.77 -22.32 4.57
C PRO A 99 11.98 -23.17 3.57
N GLU A 100 10.69 -22.85 3.44
CA GLU A 100 9.82 -23.40 2.40
C GLU A 100 10.20 -22.82 1.04
N ARG A 101 10.61 -23.67 0.08
CA ARG A 101 11.01 -23.22 -1.27
C ARG A 101 10.16 -23.83 -2.36
N GLN A 102 9.70 -22.96 -3.26
CA GLN A 102 8.89 -23.31 -4.42
C GLN A 102 9.43 -22.59 -5.66
N LEU A 103 9.03 -23.07 -6.82
CA LEU A 103 9.21 -22.37 -8.09
C LEU A 103 7.86 -21.85 -8.59
N ALA A 104 7.90 -20.74 -9.30
CA ALA A 104 6.76 -20.20 -10.03
C ALA A 104 7.20 -19.59 -11.35
N THR A 105 6.34 -19.74 -12.36
CA THR A 105 6.40 -18.99 -13.62
C THR A 105 5.36 -17.88 -13.57
N VAL A 106 5.77 -16.64 -13.81
CA VAL A 106 4.86 -15.50 -13.83
C VAL A 106 4.92 -14.79 -15.18
N ASP A 107 3.80 -14.18 -15.56
CA ASP A 107 3.73 -13.32 -16.74
C ASP A 107 4.33 -11.95 -16.41
N THR A 108 5.32 -11.51 -17.19
CA THR A 108 5.92 -10.18 -17.10
C THR A 108 5.80 -9.44 -18.44
N PRO A 109 5.99 -8.11 -18.48
CA PRO A 109 6.00 -7.38 -19.75
C PRO A 109 7.05 -7.87 -20.76
N ALA A 110 8.12 -8.52 -20.30
CA ALA A 110 9.17 -9.09 -21.16
C ALA A 110 8.90 -10.57 -21.55
N GLY A 111 7.78 -11.15 -21.11
CA GLY A 111 7.43 -12.56 -21.32
C GLY A 111 7.32 -13.35 -20.03
N ARG A 112 7.19 -14.68 -20.15
CA ARG A 112 7.15 -15.60 -19.00
C ARG A 112 8.50 -15.57 -18.27
N HIS A 113 8.46 -15.47 -16.96
CA HIS A 113 9.66 -15.42 -16.11
C HIS A 113 9.55 -16.44 -14.97
N THR A 114 10.56 -17.29 -14.83
CA THR A 114 10.63 -18.27 -13.73
C THR A 114 11.43 -17.71 -12.58
N LEU A 115 10.92 -17.85 -11.36
CA LEU A 115 11.59 -17.38 -10.15
C LEU A 115 11.39 -18.35 -8.97
N PRO A 116 12.30 -18.33 -7.97
CA PRO A 116 12.05 -18.99 -6.70
C PRO A 116 11.14 -18.16 -5.80
N ILE A 117 10.35 -18.87 -5.01
CA ILE A 117 9.57 -18.36 -3.89
C ILE A 117 10.13 -19.00 -2.63
N GLU A 118 10.42 -18.19 -1.62
CA GLU A 118 10.86 -18.64 -0.30
C GLU A 118 9.90 -18.11 0.76
N ASN A 119 9.28 -19.01 1.53
CA ASN A 119 8.26 -18.68 2.55
C ASN A 119 7.15 -17.77 2.01
N GLY A 120 6.67 -18.04 0.79
CA GLY A 120 5.62 -17.26 0.13
C GLY A 120 6.06 -15.93 -0.48
N GLU A 121 7.35 -15.56 -0.40
CA GLU A 121 7.88 -14.32 -0.98
C GLU A 121 8.81 -14.61 -2.18
N PRO A 122 8.71 -13.87 -3.29
CA PRO A 122 9.58 -14.06 -4.43
C PRO A 122 11.01 -13.64 -4.11
N VAL A 123 11.96 -14.49 -4.49
CA VAL A 123 13.38 -14.19 -4.46
C VAL A 123 13.75 -13.54 -5.78
N VAL A 124 14.01 -12.23 -5.76
CA VAL A 124 14.38 -11.48 -6.97
C VAL A 124 15.79 -11.89 -7.38
N LEU A 125 15.96 -12.65 -8.47
CA LEU A 125 17.27 -13.08 -8.97
C LEU A 125 17.69 -12.36 -10.25
N ASP A 126 16.74 -11.78 -10.96
CA ASP A 126 16.96 -11.00 -12.17
C ASP A 126 16.85 -9.50 -11.84
N PRO A 127 17.94 -8.72 -12.00
CA PRO A 127 17.95 -7.29 -11.70
C PRO A 127 17.08 -6.45 -12.65
N ALA A 128 16.64 -7.00 -13.79
CA ALA A 128 15.72 -6.32 -14.69
C ALA A 128 14.31 -6.15 -14.09
N PHE A 129 13.95 -6.98 -13.10
CA PHE A 129 12.65 -6.95 -12.45
C PHE A 129 12.69 -6.32 -11.07
N GLN A 130 11.71 -5.44 -10.82
CA GLN A 130 11.47 -4.86 -9.51
C GLN A 130 10.80 -5.88 -8.59
N ARG A 131 11.10 -5.81 -7.30
CA ARG A 131 10.56 -6.72 -6.27
C ARG A 131 9.03 -6.62 -6.21
N ASN A 132 8.48 -5.41 -6.20
CA ASN A 132 7.03 -5.19 -6.19
C ASN A 132 6.35 -5.80 -7.43
N ALA A 133 6.98 -5.76 -8.59
CA ALA A 133 6.43 -6.35 -9.81
C ALA A 133 6.34 -7.87 -9.69
N LEU A 134 7.40 -8.54 -9.23
CA LEU A 134 7.39 -9.99 -9.01
C LEU A 134 6.43 -10.40 -7.88
N ARG A 135 6.40 -9.65 -6.77
CA ARG A 135 5.42 -9.88 -5.68
C ARG A 135 4.00 -9.76 -6.17
N ALA A 136 3.72 -8.76 -7.00
CA ALA A 136 2.40 -8.56 -7.58
C ALA A 136 2.01 -9.73 -8.50
N ALA A 137 2.93 -10.21 -9.33
CA ALA A 137 2.68 -11.30 -10.25
C ALA A 137 2.43 -12.63 -9.50
N VAL A 138 3.23 -12.94 -8.47
CA VAL A 138 3.01 -14.09 -7.58
C VAL A 138 1.68 -13.96 -6.82
N PHE A 139 1.38 -12.77 -6.30
CA PHE A 139 0.12 -12.51 -5.61
C PHE A 139 -1.09 -12.73 -6.52
N GLN A 140 -1.03 -12.25 -7.77
CA GLN A 140 -2.08 -12.49 -8.75
C GLN A 140 -2.22 -13.98 -9.06
N LEU A 141 -1.11 -14.70 -9.24
CA LEU A 141 -1.12 -16.15 -9.47
C LEU A 141 -1.82 -16.90 -8.32
N ALA A 142 -1.47 -16.58 -7.07
CA ALA A 142 -2.06 -17.19 -5.88
C ALA A 142 -3.53 -16.82 -5.66
N THR A 143 -3.98 -15.69 -6.20
CA THR A 143 -5.37 -15.20 -6.07
C THR A 143 -6.23 -15.46 -7.30
N ARG A 144 -5.68 -16.07 -8.36
CA ARG A 144 -6.45 -16.51 -9.53
C ARG A 144 -7.62 -17.39 -9.06
N ASN A 145 -8.80 -17.16 -9.64
CA ASN A 145 -10.06 -17.86 -9.34
C ASN A 145 -10.61 -17.72 -7.91
N GLY A 146 -10.16 -16.71 -7.14
CA GLY A 146 -10.68 -16.48 -5.78
C GLY A 146 -10.22 -17.53 -4.75
N ALA A 147 -9.20 -18.32 -5.09
CA ALA A 147 -8.71 -19.43 -4.28
C ALA A 147 -8.12 -18.98 -2.93
N ALA A 148 -7.55 -17.78 -2.84
CA ALA A 148 -6.98 -17.24 -1.62
C ALA A 148 -7.77 -16.02 -1.11
N ARG A 149 -8.43 -16.17 0.05
CA ARG A 149 -8.92 -15.01 0.81
C ARG A 149 -7.73 -14.33 1.46
N VAL A 150 -7.46 -13.08 1.08
CA VAL A 150 -6.42 -12.28 1.74
C VAL A 150 -6.96 -11.81 3.09
N ALA A 151 -6.59 -12.51 4.15
CA ALA A 151 -6.88 -12.14 5.53
C ALA A 151 -5.59 -11.60 6.17
N LEU A 152 -5.52 -10.29 6.36
CA LEU A 152 -4.42 -9.63 7.06
C LEU A 152 -4.94 -9.08 8.39
N THR A 153 -4.15 -9.24 9.45
CA THR A 153 -4.34 -8.45 10.67
C THR A 153 -4.04 -6.97 10.39
N PRO A 154 -4.53 -6.02 11.21
CA PRO A 154 -4.22 -4.61 11.03
C PRO A 154 -2.71 -4.31 10.98
N ALA A 155 -1.93 -5.00 11.82
CA ALA A 155 -0.47 -4.88 11.83
C ALA A 155 0.14 -5.37 10.50
N GLN A 156 -0.27 -6.56 10.04
CA GLN A 156 0.18 -7.09 8.75
C GLN A 156 -0.21 -6.19 7.58
N ALA A 157 -1.36 -5.55 7.62
CA ALA A 157 -1.79 -4.61 6.58
C ALA A 157 -0.92 -3.35 6.56
N VAL A 158 -0.58 -2.79 7.72
CA VAL A 158 0.36 -1.66 7.84
C VAL A 158 1.76 -2.04 7.37
N ASP A 159 2.26 -3.22 7.76
CA ASP A 159 3.55 -3.74 7.33
C ASP A 159 3.58 -3.94 5.81
N TRP A 160 2.50 -4.50 5.25
CA TRP A 160 2.38 -4.71 3.82
C TRP A 160 2.39 -3.38 3.05
N VAL A 161 1.62 -2.38 3.50
CA VAL A 161 1.60 -1.01 2.94
C VAL A 161 2.99 -0.38 2.97
N ALA A 162 3.68 -0.41 4.13
CA ALA A 162 5.03 0.11 4.24
C ALA A 162 6.03 -0.65 3.34
N SER A 163 5.86 -1.97 3.24
CA SER A 163 6.67 -2.81 2.38
C SER A 163 6.49 -2.44 0.91
N LEU A 164 5.29 -2.04 0.44
CA LEU A 164 5.11 -1.59 -0.94
C LEU A 164 5.83 -0.27 -1.21
N ALA A 165 5.80 0.64 -0.24
CA ALA A 165 6.36 1.98 -0.38
C ALA A 165 7.91 2.01 -0.41
N ILE A 166 8.60 1.02 0.19
CA ILE A 166 10.06 1.09 0.39
C ILE A 166 10.85 1.11 -0.92
N GLU A 167 10.48 0.29 -1.89
CA GLU A 167 11.17 0.16 -3.17
C GLU A 167 11.06 1.43 -4.03
N PRO A 168 9.87 2.00 -4.29
CA PRO A 168 9.79 3.26 -5.02
C PRO A 168 10.35 4.46 -4.26
N ALA A 169 10.44 4.39 -2.93
CA ALA A 169 10.97 5.47 -2.12
C ALA A 169 12.46 5.75 -2.37
N VAL A 170 13.23 4.80 -2.90
CA VAL A 170 14.67 5.01 -3.22
C VAL A 170 14.91 6.12 -4.23
N ARG A 171 13.88 6.51 -5.00
CA ARG A 171 13.94 7.60 -6.00
C ARG A 171 13.79 9.00 -5.40
N PHE A 172 13.54 9.10 -4.09
CA PHE A 172 13.31 10.36 -3.40
C PHE A 172 14.40 10.59 -2.36
N GLN A 173 14.76 11.87 -2.16
CA GLN A 173 15.65 12.27 -1.08
C GLN A 173 15.08 11.80 0.27
N ASP A 174 15.91 11.12 1.06
CA ASP A 174 15.56 10.49 2.34
C ASP A 174 14.37 9.52 2.29
N GLY A 175 13.96 9.06 1.10
CA GLY A 175 12.74 8.28 0.92
C GLY A 175 12.64 7.05 1.83
N PRO A 176 13.66 6.17 1.90
CA PRO A 176 13.64 5.02 2.80
C PRO A 176 13.48 5.41 4.29
N LEU A 177 14.08 6.52 4.72
CA LEU A 177 13.93 7.02 6.08
C LEU A 177 12.50 7.53 6.32
N ARG A 178 11.92 8.25 5.35
CA ARG A 178 10.52 8.70 5.39
C ARG A 178 9.55 7.53 5.46
N VAL A 179 9.80 6.44 4.72
CA VAL A 179 9.00 5.22 4.83
C VAL A 179 9.09 4.62 6.23
N ARG A 180 10.28 4.51 6.83
CA ARG A 180 10.43 4.02 8.21
C ARG A 180 9.69 4.90 9.22
N ARG A 181 9.77 6.22 9.09
CA ARG A 181 9.07 7.17 9.97
C ARG A 181 7.55 7.07 9.82
N GLY A 182 7.05 7.02 8.58
CA GLY A 182 5.64 6.84 8.27
C GLY A 182 5.10 5.51 8.79
N HIS A 183 5.82 4.41 8.56
CA HIS A 183 5.48 3.08 9.08
C HIS A 183 5.38 3.07 10.61
N ARG A 184 6.36 3.66 11.31
CA ARG A 184 6.32 3.79 12.77
C ARG A 184 5.08 4.58 13.24
N ALA A 185 4.75 5.67 12.56
CA ALA A 185 3.56 6.46 12.89
C ALA A 185 2.26 5.66 12.65
N LEU A 186 2.17 4.88 11.57
CA LEU A 186 1.04 3.98 11.31
C LEU A 186 0.90 2.92 12.43
N CYS A 187 2.00 2.32 12.88
CA CYS A 187 1.98 1.38 14.01
C CYS A 187 1.56 2.05 15.33
N GLN A 188 1.95 3.31 15.55
CA GLN A 188 1.52 4.09 16.72
C GLN A 188 0.01 4.32 16.73
N VAL A 189 -0.61 4.56 15.57
CA VAL A 189 -2.07 4.67 15.44
C VAL A 189 -2.77 3.37 15.84
N LEU A 190 -2.23 2.21 15.45
CA LEU A 190 -2.76 0.93 15.89
C LEU A 190 -2.68 0.75 17.42
N ALA A 191 -1.71 1.38 18.08
CA ALA A 191 -1.58 1.43 19.53
C ALA A 191 -2.38 2.56 20.20
N GLY A 192 -3.26 3.25 19.46
CA GLY A 192 -4.12 4.31 19.98
C GLY A 192 -3.43 5.66 20.19
N GLN A 193 -2.26 5.88 19.59
CA GLN A 193 -1.56 7.16 19.60
C GLN A 193 -1.89 7.95 18.32
N PRO A 194 -2.31 9.21 18.41
CA PRO A 194 -2.61 9.99 17.21
C PRO A 194 -1.33 10.33 16.43
N VAL A 195 -1.48 10.53 15.12
CA VAL A 195 -0.40 10.96 14.23
C VAL A 195 0.01 12.39 14.59
N GLY A 196 1.26 12.56 15.01
CA GLY A 196 1.80 13.89 15.29
C GLY A 196 1.89 14.75 14.02
N ARG A 197 1.74 16.07 14.16
CA ARG A 197 1.81 17.03 13.02
C ARG A 197 3.07 16.86 12.15
N HIS A 198 4.20 16.52 12.77
CA HIS A 198 5.47 16.31 12.09
C HIS A 198 5.53 14.97 11.31
N GLN A 199 4.69 14.00 11.65
CA GLN A 199 4.65 12.66 11.02
C GLN A 199 3.70 12.59 9.82
N VAL A 200 2.73 13.50 9.72
CA VAL A 200 1.70 13.50 8.67
C VAL A 200 2.30 13.42 7.27
N ARG A 201 3.39 14.16 7.01
CA ARG A 201 4.06 14.16 5.70
C ARG A 201 4.68 12.81 5.33
N ASP A 202 5.13 12.05 6.31
CA ASP A 202 5.73 10.73 6.10
C ASP A 202 4.66 9.66 5.97
N VAL A 203 3.56 9.76 6.72
CA VAL A 203 2.38 8.89 6.56
C VAL A 203 1.76 9.04 5.16
N VAL A 204 1.52 10.28 4.72
CA VAL A 204 0.99 10.55 3.37
C VAL A 204 1.94 10.03 2.30
N PHE A 205 3.25 10.18 2.49
CA PHE A 205 4.25 9.67 1.55
C PHE A 205 4.20 8.14 1.41
N VAL A 206 4.10 7.41 2.53
CA VAL A 206 3.96 5.95 2.52
C VAL A 206 2.68 5.53 1.80
N LEU A 207 1.53 6.10 2.17
CA LEU A 207 0.24 5.74 1.59
C LEU A 207 0.19 6.02 0.08
N ALA A 208 0.70 7.16 -0.36
CA ALA A 208 0.71 7.53 -1.77
C ALA A 208 1.59 6.59 -2.62
N LEU A 209 2.77 6.21 -2.12
CA LEU A 209 3.63 5.25 -2.81
C LEU A 209 3.00 3.86 -2.82
N ALA A 210 2.46 3.40 -1.69
CA ALA A 210 1.80 2.11 -1.59
C ALA A 210 0.58 2.00 -2.52
N GLU A 211 -0.26 3.04 -2.58
CA GLU A 211 -1.42 3.09 -3.48
C GLU A 211 -1.01 2.93 -4.95
N ARG A 212 0.07 3.61 -5.36
CA ARG A 212 0.58 3.52 -6.72
C ARG A 212 1.01 2.10 -7.08
N GLU A 213 1.79 1.46 -6.20
CA GLU A 213 2.32 0.11 -6.41
C GLU A 213 1.21 -0.96 -6.30
N ALA A 214 0.23 -0.76 -5.43
CA ALA A 214 -0.88 -1.69 -5.21
C ALA A 214 -1.74 -1.92 -6.46
N ARG A 215 -1.67 -1.04 -7.46
CA ARG A 215 -2.33 -1.25 -8.77
C ARG A 215 -1.85 -2.52 -9.45
N ALA A 216 -0.56 -2.83 -9.33
CA ALA A 216 0.01 -4.07 -9.89
C ALA A 216 -0.57 -5.32 -9.20
N PHE A 217 -1.07 -5.21 -7.97
CA PHE A 217 -1.69 -6.32 -7.22
C PHE A 217 -3.19 -6.48 -7.51
N GLY A 218 -3.72 -5.77 -8.51
CA GLY A 218 -5.11 -5.86 -8.94
C GLY A 218 -6.11 -5.18 -7.98
N ARG A 219 -7.36 -5.62 -8.00
CA ARG A 219 -8.41 -5.10 -7.10
C ARG A 219 -8.15 -5.42 -5.62
N PRO A 220 -7.73 -6.65 -5.24
CA PRO A 220 -7.48 -6.96 -3.83
C PRO A 220 -6.38 -6.09 -3.22
N GLY A 221 -5.25 -5.91 -3.92
CA GLY A 221 -4.16 -5.06 -3.42
C GLY A 221 -4.56 -3.61 -3.17
N ARG A 222 -5.30 -3.01 -4.11
CA ARG A 222 -5.87 -1.66 -3.93
C ARG A 222 -6.81 -1.59 -2.72
N CYS A 223 -7.67 -2.59 -2.55
CA CYS A 223 -8.58 -2.68 -1.42
C CYS A 223 -7.81 -2.71 -0.09
N ILE A 224 -6.70 -3.45 0.01
CA ILE A 224 -5.87 -3.48 1.23
C ILE A 224 -5.36 -2.08 1.57
N VAL A 225 -4.78 -1.35 0.60
CA VAL A 225 -4.29 0.01 0.87
C VAL A 225 -5.42 0.96 1.26
N GLU A 226 -6.52 0.96 0.52
CA GLU A 226 -7.66 1.85 0.77
C GLU A 226 -8.31 1.59 2.13
N THR A 227 -8.52 0.32 2.48
CA THR A 227 -9.12 -0.07 3.76
C THR A 227 -8.17 0.21 4.92
N THR A 228 -6.87 0.00 4.74
CA THR A 228 -5.84 0.37 5.74
C THR A 228 -5.83 1.87 5.97
N ALA A 229 -5.80 2.68 4.91
CA ALA A 229 -5.82 4.15 5.02
C ALA A 229 -7.08 4.65 5.73
N ARG A 230 -8.26 4.11 5.40
CA ARG A 230 -9.53 4.44 6.08
C ARG A 230 -9.55 4.01 7.54
N ALA A 231 -9.02 2.83 7.85
CA ALA A 231 -8.95 2.33 9.22
C ALA A 231 -8.02 3.18 10.08
N VAL A 232 -6.84 3.53 9.55
CA VAL A 232 -5.87 4.42 10.21
C VAL A 232 -6.48 5.81 10.42
N ASP A 233 -7.13 6.40 9.43
CA ASP A 233 -7.79 7.71 9.57
C ASP A 233 -8.87 7.68 10.68
N ARG A 234 -9.67 6.63 10.74
CA ARG A 234 -10.67 6.46 11.83
C ARG A 234 -10.02 6.30 13.20
N LEU A 235 -8.96 5.50 13.30
CA LEU A 235 -8.24 5.28 14.55
C LEU A 235 -7.52 6.54 15.01
N ASP A 236 -6.91 7.30 14.09
CA ASP A 236 -6.29 8.58 14.37
C ASP A 236 -7.32 9.59 14.88
N LEU A 237 -8.49 9.68 14.24
CA LEU A 237 -9.59 10.52 14.71
C LEU A 237 -10.10 10.13 16.10
N VAL A 238 -10.13 8.83 16.42
CA VAL A 238 -10.51 8.36 17.76
C VAL A 238 -9.42 8.67 18.79
N ALA A 239 -8.15 8.46 18.44
CA ALA A 239 -7.01 8.74 19.30
C ALA A 239 -6.80 10.24 19.56
N ALA A 240 -7.14 11.08 18.57
CA ALA A 240 -7.07 12.53 18.66
C ALA A 240 -8.27 13.16 19.39
N ARG A 241 -9.33 12.39 19.70
CA ARG A 241 -10.43 12.90 20.52
C ARG A 241 -9.92 13.13 21.95
N PRO A 242 -10.16 14.32 22.53
CA PRO A 242 -9.98 14.47 23.96
C PRO A 242 -10.88 13.44 24.66
N ARG A 243 -10.31 12.66 25.60
CA ARG A 243 -11.04 11.63 26.37
C ARG A 243 -12.28 12.20 27.10
N ASN A 244 -12.35 13.52 27.24
CA ASN A 244 -13.47 14.29 27.76
C ASN A 244 -14.01 15.24 26.67
N ALA A 245 -14.78 14.74 25.71
CA ALA A 245 -15.48 15.63 24.78
C ALA A 245 -16.62 16.33 25.53
N ALA A 246 -16.51 17.65 25.74
CA ALA A 246 -17.50 18.45 26.44
C ALA A 246 -18.88 18.36 25.76
N GLU A 247 -19.90 17.92 26.49
CA GLU A 247 -21.30 18.10 26.10
C GLU A 247 -21.63 19.59 26.25
N LEU A 248 -21.99 20.27 25.15
CA LEU A 248 -22.52 21.63 25.24
C LEU A 248 -24.00 21.54 25.64
N ARG A 249 -24.28 21.85 26.92
CA ARG A 249 -25.65 21.97 27.43
C ARG A 249 -26.13 23.40 27.21
N LEU A 250 -27.06 23.60 26.29
CA LEU A 250 -27.77 24.86 26.09
C LEU A 250 -29.16 24.71 26.73
N GLY A 251 -29.28 25.09 28.00
CA GLY A 251 -30.51 24.92 28.77
C GLY A 251 -30.96 23.45 28.84
N ARG A 252 -32.20 23.15 28.42
CA ARG A 252 -32.75 21.78 28.36
C ARG A 252 -32.36 21.00 27.11
N VAL A 253 -31.69 21.63 26.13
CA VAL A 253 -31.34 21.01 24.86
C VAL A 253 -29.90 20.53 24.89
N ARG A 254 -29.72 19.22 24.68
CA ARG A 254 -28.40 18.62 24.46
C ARG A 254 -28.05 18.74 22.98
N VAL A 255 -27.12 19.64 22.67
CA VAL A 255 -26.57 19.75 21.31
C VAL A 255 -25.27 18.96 21.28
N ARG A 256 -25.26 17.89 20.50
CA ARG A 256 -24.03 17.18 20.12
C ARG A 256 -23.60 17.72 18.76
N PRO A 257 -22.67 18.68 18.68
CA PRO A 257 -22.22 19.16 17.39
C PRO A 257 -21.57 17.99 16.65
N ASN A 258 -21.96 17.78 15.38
CA ASN A 258 -21.33 16.80 14.51
C ASN A 258 -19.95 17.36 14.09
N VAL A 259 -18.97 17.18 14.98
CA VAL A 259 -17.58 17.63 14.80
C VAL A 259 -16.97 17.18 13.46
N PRO A 260 -17.26 15.96 12.93
CA PRO A 260 -16.88 15.58 11.57
C PRO A 260 -17.36 16.55 10.49
N VAL A 261 -18.63 16.98 10.54
CA VAL A 261 -19.21 17.93 9.57
C VAL A 261 -18.55 19.31 9.72
N LEU A 262 -18.37 19.79 10.94
CA LEU A 262 -17.69 21.07 11.21
C LEU A 262 -16.22 21.06 10.75
N SER A 263 -15.52 19.94 10.94
CA SER A 263 -14.12 19.77 10.53
C SER A 263 -13.94 19.62 9.01
N ALA A 264 -14.91 19.00 8.32
CA ALA A 264 -14.94 18.93 6.86
C ALA A 264 -15.18 20.32 6.27
N LEU A 265 -16.10 21.08 6.87
CA LEU A 265 -16.42 22.45 6.47
C LEU A 265 -15.25 23.42 6.72
N ALA A 266 -14.52 23.29 7.84
CA ALA A 266 -13.30 24.06 8.12
C ALA A 266 -12.17 23.75 7.11
N ARG A 267 -11.99 22.46 6.74
CA ARG A 267 -10.99 22.05 5.74
C ARG A 267 -11.31 22.57 4.34
N VAL A 268 -12.58 22.67 3.97
CA VAL A 268 -12.99 23.22 2.67
C VAL A 268 -12.93 24.75 2.68
N GLY A 269 -13.34 25.40 3.77
CA GLY A 269 -13.23 26.86 3.95
C GLY A 269 -11.78 27.36 3.92
N GLY A 270 -10.82 26.56 4.40
CA GLY A 270 -9.40 26.86 4.29
C GLY A 270 -8.82 26.77 2.87
N ARG A 271 -9.44 26.00 1.96
CA ARG A 271 -8.93 25.80 0.58
C ARG A 271 -9.54 26.73 -0.47
N LEU A 272 -10.75 27.25 -0.24
CA LEU A 272 -11.49 28.06 -1.21
C LEU A 272 -11.63 29.54 -0.82
N GLY A 273 -10.95 29.96 0.25
CA GLY A 273 -11.04 31.31 0.81
C GLY A 273 -12.14 31.41 1.88
N TYR A 274 -11.79 32.02 3.00
CA TYR A 274 -12.59 32.12 4.23
C TYR A 274 -14.03 32.57 3.98
N GLN A 275 -14.25 33.54 3.08
CA GLN A 275 -15.58 34.09 2.81
C GLN A 275 -16.51 33.14 2.02
N VAL A 276 -15.97 32.26 1.17
CA VAL A 276 -16.75 31.29 0.38
C VAL A 276 -17.23 30.14 1.26
N GLY A 277 -16.34 29.62 2.12
CA GLY A 277 -16.69 28.59 3.09
C GLY A 277 -17.72 29.08 4.11
N LEU A 278 -17.62 30.35 4.51
CA LEU A 278 -18.55 31.00 5.43
C LEU A 278 -19.96 31.14 4.82
N ALA A 279 -20.06 31.54 3.55
CA ALA A 279 -21.34 31.61 2.85
C ALA A 279 -22.01 30.23 2.70
N ALA A 280 -21.24 29.19 2.41
CA ALA A 280 -21.74 27.81 2.31
C ALA A 280 -22.25 27.28 3.67
N LEU A 281 -21.52 27.58 4.76
CA LEU A 281 -21.89 27.21 6.12
C LEU A 281 -23.20 27.88 6.54
N ARG A 282 -23.38 29.17 6.24
CA ARG A 282 -24.64 29.90 6.52
C ARG A 282 -25.84 29.27 5.80
N GLU A 283 -25.70 28.93 4.52
CA GLU A 283 -26.78 28.32 3.72
C GLU A 283 -27.17 26.93 4.27
N LYS A 284 -26.18 26.12 4.70
CA LYS A 284 -26.44 24.80 5.32
C LYS A 284 -27.09 24.91 6.70
N VAL A 285 -26.62 25.83 7.53
CA VAL A 285 -27.22 26.07 8.85
C VAL A 285 -28.67 26.54 8.71
N ALA A 286 -28.95 27.43 7.77
CA ALA A 286 -30.32 27.84 7.44
C ALA A 286 -31.17 26.66 6.91
N GLY A 287 -30.60 25.79 6.07
CA GLY A 287 -31.27 24.59 5.56
C GLY A 287 -31.53 23.51 6.63
N LEU A 288 -30.83 23.54 7.77
CA LEU A 288 -31.05 22.66 8.92
C LEU A 288 -32.16 23.16 9.86
N GLY A 289 -32.88 24.21 9.50
CA GLY A 289 -33.99 24.76 10.29
C GLY A 289 -33.53 25.57 11.52
N LEU A 290 -32.22 25.82 11.66
CA LEU A 290 -31.71 26.81 12.60
C LEU A 290 -32.00 28.19 12.02
N LEU A 291 -33.24 28.65 12.22
CA LEU A 291 -33.72 29.93 11.74
C LEU A 291 -32.87 31.07 12.36
N GLY A 292 -32.72 32.17 11.62
CA GLY A 292 -31.96 33.37 12.01
C GLY A 292 -32.15 33.82 13.48
N PRO A 293 -33.35 33.73 14.09
CA PRO A 293 -33.55 34.04 15.50
C PRO A 293 -32.66 33.23 16.46
N VAL A 294 -32.43 31.94 16.19
CA VAL A 294 -31.61 31.06 17.04
C VAL A 294 -30.14 31.47 16.98
N LEU A 295 -29.66 31.84 15.78
CA LEU A 295 -28.29 32.33 15.60
C LEU A 295 -28.10 33.70 16.26
N SER A 296 -29.10 34.60 16.19
CA SER A 296 -29.03 35.87 16.92
C SER A 296 -29.06 35.69 18.44
N THR A 297 -29.80 34.70 18.96
CA THR A 297 -29.78 34.38 20.39
C THR A 297 -28.43 33.81 20.82
N LEU A 298 -27.84 32.91 20.02
CA LEU A 298 -26.49 32.39 20.28
C LEU A 298 -25.43 33.49 20.23
N GLU A 299 -25.54 34.43 19.29
CA GLU A 299 -24.62 35.58 19.19
C GLU A 299 -24.78 36.52 20.39
N HIS A 300 -26.01 36.71 20.87
CA HIS A 300 -26.29 37.53 22.04
C HIS A 300 -25.70 36.92 23.32
N GLU A 301 -25.84 35.61 23.52
CA GLU A 301 -25.26 34.91 24.67
C GLU A 301 -23.72 34.87 24.62
N LEU A 302 -23.15 34.65 23.43
CA LEU A 302 -21.69 34.71 23.26
C LEU A 302 -21.16 36.12 23.54
N ASN A 303 -21.83 37.16 23.06
CA ASN A 303 -21.40 38.54 23.31
C ASN A 303 -21.46 38.90 24.80
N ARG A 304 -22.39 38.31 25.56
CA ARG A 304 -22.45 38.47 27.03
C ARG A 304 -21.23 37.88 27.74
N GLU A 305 -20.60 36.87 27.14
CA GLU A 305 -19.36 36.25 27.63
C GLU A 305 -18.09 36.82 26.94
N GLY A 306 -18.22 37.92 26.18
CA GLY A 306 -17.10 38.54 25.46
C GLY A 306 -16.64 37.78 24.22
N MET A 307 -17.46 36.88 23.69
CA MET A 307 -17.21 36.07 22.49
C MET A 307 -18.16 36.45 21.34
N SER A 308 -17.82 36.15 20.09
CA SER A 308 -18.70 36.42 18.93
C SER A 308 -18.55 35.33 17.88
N MET A 309 -19.63 34.93 17.22
CA MET A 309 -19.59 34.09 16.02
C MET A 309 -19.13 34.89 14.79
N GLY A 310 -18.93 36.20 14.94
CA GLY A 310 -18.47 37.10 13.91
C GLY A 310 -19.44 37.10 12.73
N PRO A 311 -18.95 37.00 11.48
CA PRO A 311 -19.83 37.06 10.35
C PRO A 311 -20.79 35.85 10.26
N LEU A 312 -20.61 34.74 10.99
CA LEU A 312 -21.62 33.66 11.01
C LEU A 312 -22.98 34.09 11.57
N ALA A 313 -23.03 35.12 12.42
CA ALA A 313 -24.26 35.60 13.02
C ALA A 313 -25.11 36.44 12.05
N SER A 314 -24.53 36.95 10.96
CA SER A 314 -25.25 37.77 9.99
C SER A 314 -26.18 36.89 9.12
N PRO A 315 -27.43 37.33 8.88
CA PRO A 315 -28.35 36.57 8.04
C PRO A 315 -27.79 36.38 6.61
N PRO A 316 -28.09 35.26 5.94
CA PRO A 316 -27.69 35.06 4.56
C PRO A 316 -28.32 36.13 3.65
N PRO A 317 -27.62 36.59 2.60
CA PRO A 317 -28.14 37.63 1.71
C PRO A 317 -29.41 37.17 0.99
N MET A 318 -30.47 37.99 1.03
CA MET A 318 -31.76 37.64 0.44
C MET A 318 -31.66 37.48 -1.09
N ARG A 319 -32.34 36.47 -1.63
CA ARG A 319 -32.41 36.24 -3.09
C ARG A 319 -33.03 37.46 -3.78
N GLY A 320 -32.38 37.93 -4.85
CA GLY A 320 -32.77 39.13 -5.58
C GLY A 320 -32.04 40.43 -5.16
N THR A 321 -31.18 40.38 -4.13
CA THR A 321 -30.35 41.54 -3.73
C THR A 321 -28.97 41.52 -4.40
N LEU A 322 -28.34 42.70 -4.54
CA LEU A 322 -26.96 42.81 -5.07
C LEU A 322 -25.93 41.99 -4.25
N ALA A 323 -26.14 41.87 -2.94
CA ALA A 323 -25.30 41.04 -2.07
C ALA A 323 -25.40 39.53 -2.41
N ALA A 324 -26.52 39.08 -2.96
CA ALA A 324 -26.74 37.69 -3.32
C ALA A 324 -26.08 37.28 -4.65
N VAL A 325 -25.65 38.23 -5.48
CA VAL A 325 -24.98 37.96 -6.78
C VAL A 325 -23.46 38.13 -6.72
N THR A 326 -22.90 38.35 -5.54
CA THR A 326 -21.44 38.37 -5.36
C THR A 326 -20.83 37.01 -5.68
N PRO A 327 -19.60 36.96 -6.25
CA PRO A 327 -18.92 35.70 -6.58
C PRO A 327 -18.85 34.73 -5.39
N GLN A 328 -18.64 35.27 -4.19
CA GLN A 328 -18.57 34.51 -2.95
C GLN A 328 -19.92 33.91 -2.55
N ALA A 329 -21.02 34.65 -2.70
CA ALA A 329 -22.36 34.15 -2.42
C ALA A 329 -22.80 33.09 -3.43
N ILE A 330 -22.44 33.24 -4.71
CA ILE A 330 -22.73 32.25 -5.75
C ILE A 330 -21.92 30.95 -5.50
N ALA A 331 -20.61 31.07 -5.26
CA ALA A 331 -19.75 29.94 -4.97
C ALA A 331 -20.14 29.21 -3.68
N GLY A 332 -20.49 29.96 -2.63
CA GLY A 332 -20.96 29.39 -1.36
C GLY A 332 -22.24 28.57 -1.52
N ARG A 333 -23.22 29.06 -2.29
CA ARG A 333 -24.46 28.32 -2.57
C ARG A 333 -24.22 27.06 -3.40
N TRP A 334 -23.36 27.14 -4.42
CA TRP A 334 -22.99 25.96 -5.20
C TRP A 334 -22.35 24.88 -4.31
N LEU A 335 -21.44 25.29 -3.43
CA LEU A 335 -20.76 24.40 -2.50
C LEU A 335 -21.74 23.77 -1.49
N ALA A 336 -22.67 24.56 -0.93
CA ALA A 336 -23.70 24.09 0.00
C ALA A 336 -24.68 23.08 -0.61
N ARG A 337 -24.84 23.04 -1.94
CA ARG A 337 -25.64 22.02 -2.63
C ARG A 337 -24.88 20.72 -2.89
N LYS A 338 -23.55 20.77 -2.90
CA LYS A 338 -22.67 19.62 -3.15
C LYS A 338 -22.30 18.87 -1.87
N LEU A 339 -22.30 19.58 -0.75
CA LEU A 339 -22.25 19.03 0.61
C LEU A 339 -23.64 18.68 1.11
#